data_AF-A0A847HQ03-F1
#
_entry.id   AF-A0A847HQ03-F1
#
_cell.length_a   1.000
_cell.length_b   1.000
_cell.length_c   1.000
_cell.angle_alpha   90.00
_cell.angle_beta   90.00
_cell.angle_gamma   90.00
#
_symmetry.space_group_name_H-M   'P 1'
#
loop_
_entity.id
_entity.type
_entity.pdbx_description
1 polymer ?
#
loop_
_entity_poly.entity_id
_entity_poly.type
_entity_poly.pdbx_seq_one_letter_code
_entity_poly.pdbx_strand_id
1 'polypeptide(L)'
;MTLLSDPLLYLFYPNPGNASWTSPKAFVLLVLCLLFITVSFGLKRWRGKQGNAVLRRLSRSWSSSAFWFGITGLVLLFARIESIGYVAMRIWWAVWLFFLLFYLFVQVRVFRARYYEVLPREVQDDDPRAKYLPRSRKRKR
;
A
#
# COMPACT_ATOMS: atom_id res chain seq x y z
N MET A 1 20.48 -22.85 -27.71
CA MET A 1 20.08 -21.50 -27.25
C MET A 1 18.55 -21.39 -27.20
N THR A 2 17.88 -22.18 -26.34
CA THR A 2 16.40 -22.22 -26.29
C THR A 2 15.83 -22.16 -24.87
N LEU A 3 16.64 -22.50 -23.86
CA LEU A 3 16.17 -22.58 -22.46
C LEU A 3 15.71 -21.24 -21.86
N LEU A 4 16.21 -20.10 -22.37
CA LEU A 4 15.76 -18.77 -21.95
C LEU A 4 14.71 -18.15 -22.89
N SER A 5 14.62 -18.59 -24.15
CA SER A 5 13.65 -18.03 -25.10
C SER A 5 12.22 -18.46 -24.78
N ASP A 6 12.03 -19.69 -24.33
CA ASP A 6 10.71 -20.25 -24.01
C ASP A 6 10.00 -19.53 -22.83
N PRO A 7 10.63 -19.30 -21.67
CA PRO A 7 9.98 -18.57 -20.57
C PRO A 7 9.78 -17.07 -20.89
N LEU A 8 10.69 -16.45 -21.65
CA LEU A 8 10.53 -15.05 -22.07
C LEU A 8 9.36 -14.91 -23.04
N LEU A 9 9.26 -15.78 -24.06
CA LEU A 9 8.11 -15.82 -24.96
C LEU A 9 6.80 -16.04 -24.20
N TYR A 10 6.79 -16.92 -23.19
CA TYR A 10 5.62 -17.16 -22.36
C TYR A 10 5.19 -15.93 -21.54
N LEU A 11 6.14 -15.15 -21.03
CA LEU A 11 5.88 -13.98 -20.19
C LEU A 11 5.45 -12.75 -21.01
N PHE A 12 6.09 -12.55 -22.16
CA PHE A 12 5.87 -11.45 -23.10
C PHE A 12 4.84 -11.77 -24.19
N TYR A 13 4.14 -12.90 -24.10
CA TYR A 13 3.10 -13.22 -25.08
C TYR A 13 1.95 -12.21 -24.98
N PRO A 14 1.62 -11.48 -26.08
CA PRO A 14 0.70 -10.35 -26.04
C PRO A 14 -0.75 -10.75 -25.73
N ASN A 15 -1.20 -11.96 -26.05
CA ASN A 15 -2.55 -12.39 -25.66
C ASN A 15 -2.58 -13.89 -25.35
N PRO A 16 -2.32 -14.31 -24.11
CA PRO A 16 -2.15 -15.73 -23.79
C PRO A 16 -3.43 -16.58 -23.73
N GLY A 17 -4.44 -16.22 -24.52
CA GLY A 17 -5.78 -16.80 -24.49
C GLY A 17 -6.73 -16.01 -23.59
N ASN A 18 -7.98 -15.88 -24.05
CA ASN A 18 -8.99 -15.02 -23.43
C ASN A 18 -9.32 -15.49 -22.01
N ALA A 19 -9.08 -14.61 -21.04
CA ALA A 19 -9.64 -14.78 -19.70
C ALA A 19 -11.10 -14.31 -19.74
N SER A 20 -12.05 -15.24 -19.71
CA SER A 20 -13.47 -14.90 -19.65
C SER A 20 -13.89 -14.53 -18.23
N TRP A 21 -14.94 -13.72 -18.09
CA TRP A 21 -15.61 -13.44 -16.81
C TRP A 21 -16.10 -14.71 -16.11
N THR A 22 -16.37 -15.77 -16.87
CA THR A 22 -16.78 -17.08 -16.36
C THR A 22 -15.65 -17.88 -15.74
N SER A 23 -14.39 -17.44 -15.90
CA SER A 23 -13.25 -18.14 -15.30
C SER A 23 -13.16 -17.87 -13.80
N PRO A 24 -13.03 -18.91 -12.94
CA PRO A 24 -12.89 -18.72 -11.49
C PRO A 24 -11.72 -17.83 -11.11
N LYS A 25 -10.64 -17.83 -11.91
CA LYS A 25 -9.43 -17.04 -11.69
C LYS A 25 -9.69 -15.53 -11.81
N ALA A 26 -10.46 -15.11 -12.82
CA ALA A 26 -10.82 -13.70 -13.00
C ALA A 26 -11.71 -13.20 -11.85
N PHE A 27 -12.65 -14.05 -11.40
CA PHE A 27 -13.50 -13.74 -10.26
C PHE A 27 -12.71 -13.54 -8.96
N VAL A 28 -11.77 -14.45 -8.65
CA VAL A 28 -10.90 -14.32 -7.46
C VAL A 28 -10.08 -13.03 -7.51
N LEU A 29 -9.51 -12.68 -8.67
CA LEU A 29 -8.76 -11.44 -8.85
C LEU A 29 -9.64 -10.19 -8.68
N LEU A 30 -10.87 -10.23 -9.18
CA LEU A 30 -11.83 -9.13 -9.01
C LEU A 30 -12.16 -8.92 -7.53
N VAL A 31 -12.48 -10.00 -6.80
CA VAL A 31 -12.75 -9.95 -5.36
C VAL A 31 -11.54 -9.42 -4.61
N LEU A 32 -10.33 -9.87 -4.95
CA LEU A 32 -9.09 -9.38 -4.36
C LEU A 32 -8.91 -7.87 -4.57
N CYS A 33 -9.14 -7.36 -5.79
CA CYS A 33 -9.02 -5.92 -6.07
C CYS A 33 -10.07 -5.09 -5.33
N LEU A 34 -11.32 -5.55 -5.30
CA LEU A 34 -12.38 -4.92 -4.51
C LEU A 34 -12.05 -4.92 -3.01
N LEU A 35 -11.46 -6.01 -2.50
CA LEU A 35 -11.00 -6.10 -1.12
C LEU A 35 -9.92 -5.06 -0.82
N PHE A 36 -8.95 -4.85 -1.72
CA PHE A 36 -7.96 -3.77 -1.55
C PHE A 36 -8.61 -2.39 -1.47
N ILE A 37 -9.63 -2.14 -2.29
CA ILE A 37 -10.37 -0.87 -2.27
C ILE A 37 -11.15 -0.73 -0.96
N THR A 38 -11.90 -1.74 -0.52
CA THR A 38 -12.67 -1.65 0.74
C THR A 38 -11.76 -1.52 1.96
N VAL A 39 -10.65 -2.26 1.99
CA VAL A 39 -9.61 -2.15 3.03
C VAL A 39 -9.00 -0.75 3.04
N SER A 40 -8.82 -0.11 1.88
CA SER A 40 -8.30 1.27 1.82
C SER A 40 -9.17 2.27 2.61
N PHE A 41 -10.50 2.14 2.52
CA PHE A 41 -11.45 2.96 3.26
C PHE A 41 -11.48 2.60 4.75
N GLY A 42 -11.43 1.30 5.05
CA GLY A 42 -11.32 0.78 6.42
C GLY A 42 -10.10 1.35 7.15
N LEU A 43 -8.93 1.31 6.51
CA LEU A 43 -7.68 1.87 7.02
C LEU A 43 -7.77 3.39 7.23
N LYS A 44 -8.43 4.12 6.31
CA LYS A 44 -8.64 5.56 6.44
C LYS A 44 -9.46 5.90 7.69
N ARG A 45 -10.53 5.15 7.94
CA ARG A 45 -11.42 5.33 9.11
C ARG A 45 -10.75 4.89 10.40
N TRP A 46 -10.04 3.76 10.40
CA TRP A 46 -9.28 3.26 11.54
C TRP A 46 -8.19 4.25 11.98
N ARG A 47 -7.44 4.81 11.02
CA ARG A 47 -6.43 5.86 11.28
C ARG A 47 -7.02 7.09 11.97
N GLY A 48 -8.24 7.47 11.65
CA GLY A 48 -8.93 8.60 12.29
C GLY A 48 -9.21 8.39 13.78
N LYS A 49 -9.29 7.14 14.23
CA LYS A 49 -9.51 6.76 15.63
C LYS A 49 -8.22 6.55 16.42
N GLN A 50 -7.06 6.61 15.77
CA GLN A 50 -5.76 6.38 16.43
C GLN A 50 -5.27 7.64 17.14
N GLY A 51 -5.05 7.52 18.46
CA GLY A 51 -4.49 8.58 19.30
C GLY A 51 -2.98 8.74 19.17
N ASN A 52 -2.25 7.69 18.74
CA ASN A 52 -0.80 7.73 18.61
C ASN A 52 -0.38 8.46 17.32
N ALA A 53 0.28 9.62 17.48
CA ALA A 53 0.72 10.47 16.37
C ALA A 53 1.72 9.76 15.43
N VAL A 54 2.57 8.87 15.95
CA VAL A 54 3.58 8.14 15.16
C VAL A 54 2.91 7.12 14.26
N LEU A 55 1.99 6.32 14.80
CA LEU A 55 1.23 5.33 14.04
C LEU A 55 0.33 6.00 12.98
N ARG A 56 -0.24 7.17 13.32
CA ARG A 56 -1.06 7.97 12.40
C ARG A 56 -0.26 8.53 11.22
N ARG A 57 1.01 8.90 11.45
CA ARG A 57 1.91 9.38 10.39
C ARG A 57 2.38 8.23 9.50
N LEU A 58 2.70 7.09 10.10
CA LEU A 58 3.18 5.90 9.39
C LEU A 58 2.09 5.28 8.49
N SER A 59 0.87 5.14 9.01
CA SER A 59 -0.29 4.65 8.26
C SER A 59 -0.87 5.65 7.25
N ARG A 60 -0.25 6.83 7.08
CA ARG A 60 -0.76 7.86 6.16
C ARG A 60 -0.80 7.37 4.72
N SER A 61 0.25 6.66 4.29
CA SER A 61 0.39 6.15 2.93
C SER A 61 -0.38 4.86 2.68
N TRP A 62 -0.71 4.07 3.71
CA TRP A 62 -1.26 2.72 3.56
C TRP A 62 -2.61 2.69 2.84
N SER A 63 -3.50 3.62 3.21
CA SER A 63 -4.81 3.75 2.57
C SER A 63 -4.68 4.17 1.10
N SER A 64 -3.82 5.15 0.79
CA SER A 64 -3.61 5.60 -0.59
C SER A 64 -2.98 4.50 -1.44
N SER A 65 -1.95 3.82 -0.92
CA SER A 65 -1.28 2.74 -1.63
C SER A 65 -2.21 1.55 -1.89
N ALA A 66 -3.00 1.11 -0.89
CA ALA A 66 -3.97 0.03 -1.08
C ALA A 66 -5.03 0.37 -2.14
N PHE A 67 -5.50 1.63 -2.16
CA PHE A 67 -6.42 2.11 -3.18
C PHE A 67 -5.80 2.06 -4.58
N TRP A 68 -4.58 2.56 -4.75
CA TRP A 68 -3.87 2.52 -6.04
C TRP A 68 -3.54 1.09 -6.49
N PHE A 69 -3.17 0.18 -5.57
CA PHE A 69 -2.98 -1.24 -5.89
C PHE A 69 -4.29 -1.89 -6.35
N GLY A 70 -5.42 -1.57 -5.70
CA GLY A 70 -6.75 -2.02 -6.12
C GLY A 70 -7.16 -1.49 -7.51
N ILE A 71 -6.97 -0.20 -7.77
CA ILE A 71 -7.27 0.40 -9.07
C ILE A 71 -6.39 -0.18 -10.18
N THR A 72 -5.08 -0.21 -9.97
CA THR A 72 -4.14 -0.75 -10.98
C THR A 72 -4.41 -2.23 -11.25
N GLY A 73 -4.73 -3.01 -10.21
CA GLY A 73 -5.17 -4.40 -10.35
C GLY A 73 -6.47 -4.54 -11.16
N LEU A 74 -7.47 -3.68 -10.93
CA LEU A 74 -8.70 -3.65 -11.73
C LEU A 74 -8.44 -3.31 -13.19
N VAL A 75 -7.61 -2.30 -13.46
CA VAL A 75 -7.26 -1.90 -14.83
C VAL A 75 -6.54 -3.04 -15.55
N LEU A 76 -5.58 -3.71 -14.89
CA LEU A 76 -4.89 -4.87 -15.46
C LEU A 76 -5.83 -6.05 -15.69
N LEU A 77 -6.77 -6.30 -14.78
CA LEU A 77 -7.79 -7.33 -14.95
C LEU A 77 -8.72 -7.02 -16.13
N PHE A 78 -9.20 -5.79 -16.24
CA PHE A 78 -10.08 -5.38 -17.33
C PHE A 78 -9.36 -5.46 -18.68
N ALA A 79 -8.13 -4.94 -18.77
CA ALA A 79 -7.29 -5.06 -19.96
C ALA A 79 -7.01 -6.51 -20.35
N ARG A 80 -6.88 -7.40 -19.37
CA ARG A 80 -6.70 -8.85 -19.59
C ARG A 80 -7.96 -9.50 -20.16
N ILE A 81 -9.14 -9.12 -19.69
CA ILE A 81 -10.42 -9.67 -20.14
C ILE A 81 -10.77 -9.17 -21.54
N GLU A 82 -10.58 -7.88 -21.79
CA GLU A 82 -10.73 -7.26 -23.12
C GLU A 82 -9.60 -7.64 -24.08
N SER A 83 -8.63 -8.45 -23.65
CA SER A 83 -7.50 -8.92 -24.46
C SER A 83 -6.73 -7.78 -25.15
N ILE A 84 -6.55 -6.67 -24.45
CA ILE A 84 -5.84 -5.49 -24.94
C ILE A 84 -4.35 -5.82 -25.09
N GLY A 85 -3.93 -6.18 -26.32
CA GLY A 85 -2.59 -6.64 -26.72
C GLY A 85 -1.48 -6.50 -25.66
N TYR A 86 -0.63 -5.48 -25.77
CA TYR A 86 0.55 -5.36 -24.89
C TYR A 86 0.24 -5.12 -23.39
N VAL A 87 -0.99 -4.73 -23.04
CA VAL A 87 -1.40 -4.48 -21.65
C VAL A 87 -1.86 -5.79 -20.96
N ALA A 88 -2.39 -6.73 -21.74
CA ALA A 88 -2.83 -8.03 -21.26
C ALA A 88 -1.68 -9.01 -20.96
N MET A 89 -0.41 -8.63 -21.18
CA MET A 89 0.74 -9.50 -20.95
C MET A 89 0.85 -10.00 -19.51
N ARG A 90 1.36 -11.22 -19.32
CA ARG A 90 1.54 -11.82 -17.99
C ARG A 90 2.56 -11.05 -17.14
N ILE A 91 3.55 -10.42 -17.79
CA ILE A 91 4.59 -9.67 -17.11
C ILE A 91 4.05 -8.54 -16.23
N TRP A 92 2.95 -7.89 -16.62
CA TRP A 92 2.35 -6.82 -15.83
C TRP A 92 1.86 -7.30 -14.47
N TRP A 93 1.34 -8.53 -14.38
CA TRP A 93 0.97 -9.15 -13.11
C TRP A 93 2.19 -9.47 -12.25
N ALA A 94 3.29 -9.91 -12.86
CA ALA A 94 4.56 -10.15 -12.14
C ALA A 94 5.15 -8.84 -11.61
N VAL A 95 5.15 -7.78 -12.43
CA VAL A 95 5.61 -6.44 -12.05
C VAL A 95 4.73 -5.87 -10.94
N TRP A 96 3.41 -5.99 -11.07
CA TRP A 96 2.47 -5.54 -10.04
C TRP A 96 2.70 -6.26 -8.71
N LEU A 97 2.85 -7.59 -8.73
CA LEU A 97 3.15 -8.39 -7.55
C LEU A 97 4.51 -8.01 -6.93
N PHE A 98 5.53 -7.80 -7.76
CA PHE A 98 6.84 -7.34 -7.32
C PHE A 98 6.76 -6.00 -6.57
N PHE A 99 6.04 -5.02 -7.13
CA PHE A 99 5.85 -3.72 -6.47
C PHE A 99 5.05 -3.85 -5.15
N LEU A 100 4.05 -4.73 -5.11
CA LEU A 100 3.29 -4.98 -3.89
C LEU A 100 4.18 -5.58 -2.78
N LEU A 101 4.96 -6.61 -3.11
CA LEU A 101 5.89 -7.24 -2.16
C LEU A 101 6.98 -6.27 -1.71
N PHE A 102 7.54 -5.50 -2.64
CA PHE A 102 8.54 -4.48 -2.33
C PHE A 102 7.97 -3.40 -1.40
N TYR A 103 6.73 -2.96 -1.66
CA TYR A 103 6.05 -2.01 -0.78
C TYR A 103 5.87 -2.58 0.63
N LEU A 104 5.40 -3.82 0.77
CA LEU A 104 5.26 -4.48 2.07
C LEU A 104 6.61 -4.60 2.80
N PHE A 105 7.67 -4.98 2.08
CA PHE A 105 9.02 -5.07 2.65
C PHE A 105 9.51 -3.72 3.19
N VAL A 106 9.35 -2.64 2.42
CA VAL A 106 9.71 -1.29 2.88
C VAL A 106 8.85 -0.89 4.07
N GLN A 107 7.55 -1.17 4.06
CA GLN A 107 6.68 -0.85 5.20
C GLN A 107 7.11 -1.58 6.48
N VAL A 108 7.45 -2.87 6.39
CA VAL A 108 7.94 -3.65 7.53
C VAL A 108 9.27 -3.08 8.05
N ARG A 109 10.19 -2.72 7.15
CA ARG A 109 11.48 -2.09 7.51
C ARG A 109 11.26 -0.75 8.23
N VAL A 110 10.40 0.11 7.67
CA VAL A 110 10.10 1.43 8.26
C VAL A 110 9.36 1.28 9.59
N PHE A 111 8.44 0.32 9.70
CA PHE A 111 7.76 0.01 10.95
C PHE A 111 8.77 -0.43 12.01
N ARG A 112 9.65 -1.39 11.71
CA ARG A 112 10.70 -1.83 12.66
C ARG A 112 11.67 -0.70 13.04
N ALA A 113 11.98 0.23 12.13
CA ALA A 113 12.88 1.34 12.45
C ALA A 113 12.21 2.43 13.30
N ARG A 114 10.95 2.78 13.01
CA ARG A 114 10.27 3.94 13.63
C ARG A 114 9.38 3.59 14.82
N TYR A 115 9.01 2.33 15.00
CA TYR A 115 8.16 1.91 16.11
C TYR A 115 8.90 1.93 17.47
N TYR A 116 10.24 1.89 17.45
CA TYR A 116 11.08 1.91 18.66
C TYR A 116 11.48 3.32 19.16
N GLU A 117 11.17 4.39 18.43
CA GLU A 117 11.62 5.76 18.76
C GLU A 117 10.69 6.54 19.71
N VAL A 118 9.75 5.89 20.39
CA VAL A 118 8.94 6.54 21.43
C VAL A 118 9.03 5.76 22.74
N LEU A 119 10.22 5.74 23.35
CA LEU A 119 10.20 5.88 24.79
C LEU A 119 9.61 7.27 25.06
N PRO A 120 8.59 7.40 25.92
CA PRO A 120 8.17 8.72 26.36
C PRO A 120 9.44 9.43 26.82
N ARG A 121 9.81 10.52 26.14
CA ARG A 121 10.61 11.53 26.80
C ARG A 121 9.73 11.95 27.95
N GLU A 122 9.98 11.37 29.13
CA GLU A 122 9.66 12.01 30.38
C GLU A 122 10.09 13.45 30.17
N VAL A 123 9.10 14.31 30.05
CA VAL A 123 9.30 15.72 30.33
C VAL A 123 9.90 15.66 31.72
N GLN A 124 11.21 15.87 31.84
CA GLN A 124 11.83 16.16 33.12
C GLN A 124 11.12 17.42 33.59
N ASP A 125 10.03 17.22 34.32
CA ASP A 125 9.12 18.25 34.83
C ASP A 125 9.71 18.91 36.08
N ASP A 126 11.04 18.89 36.17
CA ASP A 126 11.82 19.36 37.31
C ASP A 126 13.04 20.15 36.81
N ASP A 127 12.83 20.96 35.77
CA ASP A 127 13.73 22.08 35.50
C ASP A 127 13.33 23.23 36.44
N PRO A 128 14.07 23.49 37.54
CA PRO A 128 13.73 24.55 38.50
C PRO A 128 13.68 25.94 37.84
N ARG A 129 14.22 26.11 36.63
CA ARG A 129 14.10 27.34 35.82
C ARG A 129 12.68 27.61 35.33
N ALA A 130 11.84 26.59 35.15
CA ALA A 130 10.45 26.76 34.72
C ALA A 130 9.61 27.58 35.71
N LYS A 131 10.02 27.62 37.00
CA LYS A 131 9.42 28.44 38.06
C LYS A 131 9.67 29.95 37.88
N TYR A 132 10.78 30.31 37.23
CA TYR A 132 11.24 31.70 37.07
C TYR A 132 10.99 32.28 35.69
N LEU A 133 10.58 31.45 34.72
CA LEU A 133 10.22 31.92 33.39
C LEU A 133 8.83 32.57 33.42
N PRO A 134 8.69 33.82 32.92
CA PRO A 134 7.38 34.47 32.86
C PRO A 134 6.47 33.65 31.95
N ARG A 135 5.37 33.13 32.53
CA ARG A 135 4.35 32.38 31.78
C ARG A 135 3.77 33.28 30.71
N SER A 136 3.97 32.94 29.43
CA SER A 136 3.39 33.71 28.33
C SER A 136 1.86 33.70 28.45
N ARG A 137 1.25 34.89 28.54
CA ARG A 137 -0.21 35.03 28.63
C ARG A 137 -0.83 34.44 27.37
N LYS A 138 -1.68 33.43 27.54
CA LYS A 138 -2.56 32.94 26.47
C LYS A 138 -3.40 34.10 25.96
N ARG A 139 -3.17 34.50 24.71
CA ARG A 139 -4.02 35.47 24.00
C ARG A 139 -5.41 34.84 23.86
N LYS A 140 -6.38 35.31 24.65
CA LYS A 140 -7.80 34.99 24.44
C LYS A 140 -8.17 35.52 23.05
N ARG A 141 -8.69 34.61 22.20
CA ARG A 141 -9.35 34.97 20.95
C ARG A 141 -10.60 35.78 21.26
#